data_AF-A0A2S5A063-F1
#
_entry.id   AF-A0A2S5A063-F1
#
_cell.length_a   1.000
_cell.length_b   1.000
_cell.length_c   1.000
_cell.angle_alpha   90.00
_cell.angle_beta   90.00
_cell.angle_gamma   90.00
#
_symmetry.space_group_name_H-M   'P 1'
#
loop_
_entity.id
_entity.type
_entity.pdbx_description
1 polymer ?
#
loop_
_entity_poly.entity_id
_entity_poly.type
_entity_poly.pdbx_seq_one_letter_code
_entity_poly.pdbx_strand_id
1 'polypeptide(L)' 'MVFLTMQGRKELTPKMLYQVHLQDLIPEHNFYRLLDKAIDFHFLYKATAQYYGEEGQESIDPVVFFKI' A
#
# COMPACT_ATOMS: atom_id res chain seq x y z
N MET A 1 -5.71 -1.20 -27.49
CA MET A 1 -5.81 -2.40 -26.63
C MET A 1 -5.45 -1.96 -25.22
N VAL A 2 -6.43 -1.89 -24.32
CA VAL A 2 -6.18 -1.50 -22.91
C VAL A 2 -5.73 -2.76 -22.20
N PHE A 3 -4.48 -2.80 -21.73
CA PHE A 3 -4.00 -3.85 -20.84
C PHE A 3 -4.48 -3.49 -19.42
N LEU A 4 -5.52 -4.16 -18.96
CA LEU A 4 -5.92 -4.09 -17.56
C LEU A 4 -4.91 -4.90 -16.75
N THR A 5 -4.33 -4.29 -15.71
CA THR A 5 -3.36 -4.94 -14.81
C THR A 5 -4.07 -5.42 -13.56
N MET A 6 -3.58 -6.49 -12.94
CA MET A 6 -4.14 -7.01 -11.70
C MET A 6 -3.94 -6.03 -10.55
N GLN A 7 -4.90 -5.97 -9.64
CA GLN A 7 -4.75 -5.17 -8.42
C GLN A 7 -3.61 -5.74 -7.58
N GLY A 8 -2.54 -4.96 -7.40
CA GLY A 8 -1.37 -5.40 -6.63
C GLY A 8 -1.71 -5.57 -5.15
N ARG A 9 -1.01 -6.48 -4.49
CA ARG A 9 -1.01 -6.60 -3.03
C ARG A 9 0.42 -6.59 -2.52
N LYS A 10 0.73 -5.64 -1.63
CA LYS A 10 2.08 -5.48 -1.09
C LYS A 10 2.09 -5.72 0.41
N GLU A 11 2.48 -6.93 0.78
CA GLU A 11 2.86 -7.23 2.16
C GLU A 11 4.17 -6.51 2.48
N LEU A 12 4.11 -5.53 3.40
CA LEU A 12 5.27 -4.77 3.83
C LEU A 12 6.06 -5.57 4.87
N THR A 13 6.94 -6.46 4.40
CA THR A 13 7.85 -7.18 5.30
C THR A 13 9.08 -6.31 5.62
N PRO A 14 9.36 -6.01 6.90
CA PRO A 14 10.58 -5.33 7.29
C PRO A 14 11.79 -6.18 6.90
N LYS A 15 12.72 -5.61 6.13
CA LYS A 15 13.99 -6.28 5.85
C LYS A 15 14.82 -6.35 7.14
N MET A 16 15.08 -7.56 7.61
CA MET A 16 15.79 -7.84 8.88
C MET A 16 17.29 -7.49 8.86
N LEU A 17 17.86 -7.10 7.71
CA LEU A 17 19.31 -6.91 7.55
C LEU A 17 19.79 -5.47 7.84
N TYR A 18 18.93 -4.58 8.34
CA TYR A 18 19.31 -3.21 8.64
C TYR A 18 19.43 -3.01 10.16
N GLN A 19 20.52 -2.38 10.60
CA GLN A 19 20.67 -1.92 11.99
C GLN A 19 19.73 -0.76 12.34
N VAL A 20 19.17 -0.08 11.33
CA VAL A 20 18.23 1.04 11.46
C VAL A 20 17.09 0.83 10.46
N HIS A 21 15.84 0.79 10.91
CA HIS A 21 14.69 0.76 10.01
C HIS A 21 14.21 2.18 9.73
N LEU A 22 13.76 2.44 8.50
CA LEU A 22 13.18 3.74 8.12
C LEU A 22 11.98 4.09 9.01
N GLN A 23 11.22 3.07 9.43
CA GLN A 23 10.10 3.24 10.35
C GLN A 23 10.56 3.86 11.67
N ASP A 24 11.71 3.47 12.21
CA ASP A 24 12.22 3.99 13.50
C ASP A 24 12.62 5.47 13.43
N LEU A 25 12.94 5.97 12.24
CA LEU A 25 13.34 7.35 12.00
C LEU A 25 12.16 8.32 11.89
N ILE A 26 10.93 7.80 11.75
CA ILE A 26 9.72 8.63 11.68
C ILE A 26 9.33 9.00 13.12
N PRO A 27 8.99 10.27 13.43
CA PRO A 27 8.51 10.66 14.76
C PRO A 27 7.19 9.96 15.15
N GLU A 28 6.98 9.70 16.45
CA GLU A 28 5.76 9.02 16.93
C GLU A 28 4.47 9.79 16.60
N HIS A 29 4.53 11.11 16.69
CA HIS A 29 3.42 12.02 16.37
C HIS A 29 3.38 12.43 14.89
N ASN A 30 4.04 11.67 14.00
CA ASN A 30 3.94 11.92 12.57
C ASN A 30 2.49 11.72 12.10
N PHE A 31 2.00 12.66 11.28
CA PHE A 31 0.64 12.65 10.76
C PHE A 31 0.27 11.31 10.10
N TYR A 32 1.16 10.73 9.29
CA TYR A 32 0.88 9.48 8.58
C TYR A 32 0.72 8.28 9.53
N ARG A 33 1.40 8.28 10.69
CA ARG A 33 1.19 7.24 11.71
C ARG A 33 -0.15 7.36 12.40
N LEU A 34 -0.59 8.59 12.65
CA LEU A 34 -1.91 8.85 13.24
C LEU A 34 -3.01 8.49 12.25
N LEU A 35 -2.81 8.85 10.98
CA LEU A 35 -3.75 8.54 9.90
C LEU A 35 -3.88 7.02 9.68
N ASP A 36 -2.77 6.30 9.63
CA ASP A 36 -2.76 4.84 9.46
C ASP A 36 -3.44 4.10 10.63
N LYS A 37 -3.39 4.67 11.84
CA LYS A 37 -4.12 4.15 13.02
C LYS A 37 -5.61 4.50 13.00
N ALA A 38 -5.97 5.63 12.39
CA ALA A 38 -7.33 6.16 12.42
C ALA A 38 -8.23 5.60 11.31
N ILE A 39 -7.64 5.16 10.19
CA ILE A 39 -8.36 4.74 8.99
C ILE A 39 -7.89 3.35 8.56
N ASP A 40 -8.82 2.40 8.48
CA ASP A 40 -8.57 1.13 7.80
C ASP A 40 -8.64 1.34 6.29
N PHE A 41 -7.50 1.32 5.61
CA PHE A 41 -7.42 1.55 4.16
C PHE A 41 -7.82 0.32 3.31
N HIS A 42 -8.15 -0.83 3.90
CA HIS A 42 -8.54 -2.02 3.13
C HIS A 42 -9.80 -1.82 2.27
N PHE A 43 -10.64 -0.82 2.55
CA PHE A 43 -11.78 -0.49 1.68
C PHE A 43 -11.34 -0.11 0.25
N LEU A 44 -10.11 0.38 0.06
CA LEU A 44 -9.58 0.78 -1.24
C LEU A 44 -9.52 -0.39 -2.21
N TYR A 45 -9.28 -1.61 -1.73
CA TYR A 45 -9.28 -2.80 -2.59
C TYR A 45 -10.64 -2.96 -3.28
N LYS A 46 -11.73 -2.88 -2.52
CA LYS A 46 -13.09 -2.97 -3.07
C LYS A 46 -13.46 -1.75 -3.91
N ALA A 47 -13.12 -0.55 -3.44
CA ALA A 47 -13.46 0.71 -4.12
C ALA A 47 -12.79 0.83 -5.50
N THR A 48 -11.56 0.34 -5.63
CA THR A 48 -10.78 0.46 -6.86
C THR A 48 -10.80 -0.77 -7.75
N ALA A 49 -11.41 -1.89 -7.32
CA ALA A 49 -11.43 -3.15 -8.05
C ALA A 49 -11.86 -3.01 -9.53
N GLN A 50 -12.84 -2.14 -9.80
CA GLN A 50 -13.35 -1.89 -11.16
C GLN A 50 -12.32 -1.29 -12.13
N TYR A 51 -11.22 -0.70 -11.62
CA TYR A 51 -10.16 -0.09 -12.42
C TYR A 51 -9.02 -1.08 -12.74
N TYR A 52 -9.04 -2.27 -12.15
CA TYR A 52 -8.05 -3.32 -12.37
C TYR A 52 -8.65 -4.46 -13.20
N GLY A 53 -7.79 -5.22 -13.86
CA GLY A 53 -8.15 -6.45 -14.55
C GLY A 53 -8.27 -7.62 -13.59
N GLU A 54 -8.86 -8.71 -14.07
CA GLU A 54 -8.96 -10.00 -13.35
C GLU A 54 -7.77 -10.93 -13.64
N GLU A 55 -6.99 -10.63 -14.69
CA GLU A 55 -5.79 -11.36 -15.07
C GLU A 55 -4.73 -10.39 -15.63
N GLY A 56 -3.46 -10.79 -15.59
CA GLY A 56 -2.33 -10.00 -16.09
C GLY A 56 -1.27 -9.70 -15.03
N GLN A 57 -0.34 -8.79 -15.36
CA GLN A 57 0.73 -8.40 -14.43
C GLN A 57 0.14 -7.63 -13.24
N GLU A 58 0.66 -7.90 -12.04
CA GLU A 58 0.32 -7.13 -10.85
C GLU A 58 0.78 -5.67 -10.98
N SER A 59 -0.16 -4.78 -10.75
CA SER A 59 0.02 -3.33 -10.70
C SER A 59 0.48 -2.88 -9.31
N ILE A 60 0.50 -1.57 -9.10
CA ILE A 60 0.72 -1.01 -7.76
C ILE A 60 -0.45 -1.33 -6.83
N ASP A 61 -0.12 -1.61 -5.57
CA ASP A 61 -1.10 -1.77 -4.50
C ASP A 61 -1.87 -0.46 -4.26
N PRO A 62 -3.21 -0.48 -4.28
CA PRO A 62 -4.02 0.73 -4.12
C PRO A 62 -3.82 1.41 -2.76
N VAL A 63 -3.62 0.64 -1.68
CA VAL A 63 -3.35 1.20 -0.35
C VAL A 63 -2.01 1.92 -0.34
N VAL A 64 -0.99 1.36 -1.01
CA VAL A 64 0.31 2.01 -1.13
C VAL A 64 0.21 3.28 -1.96
N PHE A 65 -0.50 3.24 -3.09
CA PHE A 65 -0.69 4.40 -3.96
C PHE A 65 -1.32 5.59 -3.22
N PHE A 66 -2.34 5.34 -2.40
CA PHE A 66 -3.01 6.39 -1.62
C PHE A 66 -2.20 6.91 -0.42
N LYS A 67 -1.15 6.19 0.01
CA LYS A 67 -0.27 6.58 1.12
C LYS A 67 0.97 7.38 0.67
N ILE A 68 1.22 7.50 -0.64
CA ILE A 68 2.30 8.32 -1.25
C ILE A 68 1.89 9.80 -1.19
#